data_AF-A0A430CNS6-F1
#
_entry.id   AF-A0A430CNS6-F1
#
_cell.length_a   1.000
_cell.length_b   1.000
_cell.length_c   1.000
_cell.angle_alpha   90.00
_cell.angle_beta   90.00
_cell.angle_gamma   90.00
#
_symmetry.space_group_name_H-M   'P 1'
#
loop_
_entity.id
_entity.type
_entity.pdbx_description
1 polymer ?
#
loop_
_entity_poly.entity_id
_entity_poly.type
_entity_poly.pdbx_seq_one_letter_code
_entity_poly.pdbx_strand_id
1 'polypeptide(L)'
;MVVLNLAVMTFATVVALMFAVDAIRGWYRNRDRDRPSHPVSIWRWTGFCFAMGILLTRGSDAIVLWNWDTRDPAATGWWLTFQRFVDPIAMCFGLTGLALLYLSARGMVVQLRRRPFPIDMWSSLPMLKRPACIAMLSLIAAIGVVSTR
;
A
#
# COMPACT_ATOMS: atom_id res chain seq x y z
N MET A 1 -18.66 0.46 15.04
CA MET A 1 -18.40 0.01 13.66
C MET A 1 -17.60 1.04 12.85
N VAL A 2 -18.09 2.29 12.72
CA VAL A 2 -17.41 3.35 11.94
C VAL A 2 -15.96 3.60 12.39
N VAL A 3 -15.73 3.71 13.71
CA VAL A 3 -14.37 3.94 14.28
C VAL A 3 -13.41 2.80 13.98
N LEU A 4 -13.87 1.55 14.04
CA LEU A 4 -13.02 0.38 13.77
C LEU A 4 -12.67 0.27 12.29
N ASN A 5 -13.64 0.52 11.39
CA ASN A 5 -13.37 0.61 9.95
C ASN A 5 -12.41 1.75 9.65
N LEU A 6 -12.61 2.92 10.26
CA LEU A 6 -11.74 4.07 10.07
C LEU A 6 -10.30 3.76 10.49
N ALA A 7 -10.13 3.12 11.65
CA ALA A 7 -8.84 2.71 12.16
C ALA A 7 -8.13 1.76 11.16
N VAL A 8 -8.81 0.70 10.71
CA VAL A 8 -8.25 -0.28 9.78
C VAL A 8 -7.89 0.36 8.43
N MET A 9 -8.77 1.19 7.87
CA MET A 9 -8.49 1.87 6.58
C MET A 9 -7.34 2.86 6.70
N THR A 10 -7.26 3.62 7.79
CA THR A 10 -6.15 4.53 8.08
C THR A 10 -4.84 3.77 8.23
N PHE A 11 -4.83 2.66 8.97
CA PHE A 11 -3.66 1.81 9.11
C PHE A 11 -3.17 1.27 7.76
N ALA A 12 -4.08 0.71 6.97
CA ALA A 12 -3.75 0.20 5.64
C ALA A 12 -3.17 1.29 4.74
N THR A 13 -3.72 2.50 4.79
CA THR A 13 -3.24 3.67 4.06
C THR A 13 -1.81 4.05 4.47
N VAL A 14 -1.54 4.15 5.77
CA VAL A 14 -0.21 4.51 6.29
C VAL A 14 0.83 3.45 5.91
N VAL A 15 0.51 2.17 6.09
CA VAL A 15 1.41 1.07 5.74
C VAL A 15 1.67 1.07 4.22
N ALA A 16 0.64 1.18 3.40
CA ALA A 16 0.77 1.25 1.95
C ALA A 16 1.63 2.44 1.51
N LEU A 17 1.47 3.61 2.14
CA LEU A 17 2.31 4.79 1.90
C LEU A 17 3.78 4.51 2.24
N MET A 18 4.05 3.88 3.37
CA MET A 18 5.42 3.53 3.78
C MET A 18 6.08 2.59 2.75
N PHE A 19 5.35 1.58 2.28
CA PHE A 19 5.83 0.67 1.23
C PHE A 19 6.04 1.37 -0.11
N ALA A 20 5.13 2.27 -0.51
CA ALA A 20 5.28 3.06 -1.73
C ALA A 20 6.53 3.97 -1.66
N VAL A 21 6.75 4.64 -0.52
CA VAL A 21 7.94 5.48 -0.30
C VAL A 21 9.21 4.65 -0.28
N ASP A 22 9.21 3.46 0.34
CA ASP A 22 10.37 2.57 0.35
C ASP A 22 10.72 2.10 -1.08
N ALA A 23 9.72 1.72 -1.88
CA ALA A 23 9.90 1.36 -3.28
C ALA A 23 10.49 2.53 -4.09
N ILE A 24 9.96 3.74 -3.92
CA ILE A 24 10.46 4.96 -4.56
C ILE A 24 11.90 5.25 -4.15
N ARG A 25 12.22 5.22 -2.85
CA ARG A 25 13.58 5.44 -2.34
C ARG A 25 14.56 4.41 -2.89
N GLY A 26 14.12 3.17 -3.00
CA GLY A 26 14.88 2.09 -3.61
C GLY A 26 15.19 2.33 -5.09
N TRP A 27 14.22 2.84 -5.86
CA TRP A 27 14.47 3.28 -7.24
C TRP A 27 15.44 4.44 -7.33
N TYR A 28 15.25 5.49 -6.51
CA TYR A 28 16.16 6.63 -6.51
C TYR A 28 17.60 6.24 -6.18
N ARG A 29 17.79 5.35 -5.18
CA ARG A 29 19.13 4.89 -4.79
C ARG A 29 19.83 4.07 -5.86
N ASN A 30 19.07 3.32 -6.65
CA ASN A 30 19.61 2.41 -7.65
C ASN A 30 19.41 2.89 -9.09
N ARG A 31 19.01 4.14 -9.31
CA ARG A 31 18.62 4.68 -10.62
C ARG A 31 19.69 4.48 -11.69
N ASP A 32 20.95 4.54 -11.31
CA ASP A 32 22.09 4.44 -12.24
C ASP A 32 22.46 2.99 -12.59
N ARG A 33 21.98 2.01 -11.81
CA ARG A 33 22.33 0.58 -11.96
C ARG A 33 21.16 -0.28 -12.43
N ASP A 34 19.94 0.07 -12.03
CA ASP A 34 18.74 -0.73 -12.27
C ASP A 34 18.11 -0.38 -13.63
N ARG A 35 18.31 -1.23 -14.65
CA ARG A 35 17.55 -1.16 -15.91
C ARG A 35 16.12 -1.72 -15.73
N PRO A 36 15.13 -1.26 -16.52
CA PRO A 36 13.75 -1.75 -16.42
C PRO A 36 13.58 -3.25 -16.69
N SER A 37 14.51 -3.88 -17.43
CA SER A 37 14.51 -5.31 -17.74
C SER A 37 15.10 -6.20 -16.64
N HIS A 38 15.68 -5.64 -15.58
CA HIS A 38 16.21 -6.47 -14.49
C HIS A 38 15.08 -7.06 -13.65
N PRO A 39 15.22 -8.31 -13.18
CA PRO A 39 14.22 -8.96 -12.34
C PRO A 39 13.95 -8.18 -11.05
N VAL A 40 14.96 -7.51 -10.51
CA VAL A 40 14.85 -6.65 -9.32
C VAL A 40 13.94 -5.44 -9.59
N SER A 41 14.10 -4.79 -10.74
CA SER A 41 13.27 -3.65 -11.13
C SER A 41 11.82 -4.09 -11.28
N ILE A 42 11.56 -5.18 -12.00
CA ILE A 42 10.20 -5.71 -12.19
C ILE A 42 9.55 -6.04 -10.85
N TRP A 43 10.28 -6.67 -9.92
CA TRP A 43 9.78 -6.95 -8.58
C TRP A 43 9.44 -5.68 -7.79
N ARG A 44 10.28 -4.63 -7.88
CA ARG A 44 9.98 -3.31 -7.29
C ARG A 44 8.74 -2.66 -7.91
N TRP A 45 8.57 -2.74 -9.24
CA TRP A 45 7.40 -2.23 -9.95
C TRP A 45 6.12 -2.94 -9.50
N THR A 46 6.17 -4.27 -9.39
CA THR A 46 5.05 -5.07 -8.88
C THR A 46 4.68 -4.66 -7.45
N GLY A 47 5.65 -4.58 -6.55
CA GLY A 47 5.43 -4.16 -5.16
C GLY A 47 4.86 -2.75 -5.06
N PHE A 48 5.38 -1.81 -5.86
CA PHE A 48 4.87 -0.44 -5.94
C PHE A 48 3.43 -0.38 -6.44
N CYS A 49 3.09 -1.14 -7.49
CA CYS A 49 1.73 -1.20 -8.01
C CYS A 49 0.73 -1.68 -6.96
N PHE A 50 1.07 -2.73 -6.21
CA PHE A 50 0.22 -3.19 -5.11
C PHE A 50 0.11 -2.16 -3.98
N ALA A 51 1.23 -1.55 -3.57
CA ALA A 51 1.23 -0.51 -2.55
C ALA A 51 0.36 0.69 -2.97
N MET A 52 0.49 1.17 -4.21
CA MET A 52 -0.33 2.27 -4.74
C MET A 52 -1.80 1.89 -4.88
N GLY A 53 -2.12 0.68 -5.32
CA GLY A 53 -3.50 0.20 -5.38
C GLY A 53 -4.16 0.22 -4.00
N ILE A 54 -3.48 -0.31 -2.97
CA ILE A 54 -3.98 -0.30 -1.59
C ILE A 54 -4.08 1.13 -1.05
N LEU A 55 -3.06 1.96 -1.31
CA LEU A 55 -3.02 3.36 -0.87
C LEU A 55 -4.20 4.15 -1.42
N LEU A 56 -4.51 4.00 -2.71
CA LEU A 56 -5.59 4.71 -3.36
C LEU A 56 -6.95 4.23 -2.85
N THR A 57 -7.22 2.93 -2.85
CA THR A 57 -8.52 2.40 -2.38
C THR A 57 -8.76 2.68 -0.91
N ARG A 58 -7.79 2.32 -0.04
CA ARG A 58 -7.96 2.45 1.41
C ARG A 58 -7.80 3.89 1.88
N GLY A 59 -7.00 4.68 1.16
CA GLY A 59 -6.88 6.11 1.40
C GLY A 59 -8.17 6.84 1.09
N SER A 60 -8.83 6.54 -0.04
CA SER A 60 -10.14 7.13 -0.34
C SER A 60 -11.22 6.70 0.66
N ASP A 61 -11.25 5.42 1.06
CA ASP A 61 -12.15 4.94 2.12
C ASP A 61 -11.92 5.68 3.45
N ALA A 62 -10.65 5.88 3.84
CA ALA A 62 -10.30 6.60 5.06
C ALA A 62 -10.74 8.06 5.02
N ILE A 63 -10.58 8.75 3.87
CA ILE A 63 -11.01 10.14 3.70
C ILE A 63 -12.53 10.29 3.82
N VAL A 64 -13.30 9.36 3.25
CA VAL A 64 -14.76 9.34 3.38
C VAL A 64 -15.16 9.18 4.85
N LEU A 65 -14.49 8.27 5.56
CA LEU A 65 -14.76 8.02 6.98
C LEU A 65 -14.28 9.18 7.89
N TRP A 66 -13.23 9.91 7.53
CA TRP A 66 -12.80 11.12 8.25
C TRP A 66 -13.81 12.26 8.12
N ASN A 67 -14.45 12.38 6.96
CA ASN A 67 -15.45 13.42 6.67
C ASN A 67 -16.89 12.92 6.89
N TRP A 68 -17.05 11.82 7.62
CA TRP A 68 -18.38 11.27 7.89
C TRP A 68 -19.14 12.18 8.86
N ASP A 69 -20.18 12.83 8.37
CA ASP A 69 -21.11 13.63 9.18
C ASP A 69 -22.55 13.19 8.90
N THR A 70 -23.30 12.84 9.96
CA THR A 70 -24.72 12.48 9.86
C THR A 70 -25.63 13.69 9.72
N ARG A 71 -25.15 14.90 10.05
CA ARG A 71 -25.89 16.14 9.98
C ARG A 71 -25.80 16.81 8.61
N ASP A 72 -24.73 16.52 7.86
CA ASP A 72 -24.55 16.98 6.48
C ASP A 72 -24.27 15.80 5.51
N PRO A 73 -25.32 15.14 5.02
CA PRO A 73 -25.18 14.03 4.09
C PRO A 73 -24.69 14.47 2.70
N ALA A 74 -24.85 15.75 2.33
CA ALA A 74 -24.42 16.25 1.03
C ALA A 74 -22.88 16.33 0.96
N ALA A 75 -22.24 16.83 2.03
CA ALA A 75 -20.79 16.83 2.15
C ALA A 75 -20.19 15.41 2.10
N THR A 76 -20.80 14.46 2.82
CA THR A 76 -20.37 13.05 2.79
C THR A 76 -20.56 12.42 1.39
N GLY A 77 -21.65 12.76 0.70
CA GLY A 77 -21.96 12.29 -0.65
C GLY A 77 -20.93 12.73 -1.70
N TRP A 78 -20.35 13.93 -1.55
CA TRP A 78 -19.29 14.40 -2.44
C TRP A 78 -18.02 13.55 -2.33
N TRP A 79 -17.59 13.24 -1.11
CA TRP A 79 -16.42 12.39 -0.86
C TRP A 79 -16.63 10.95 -1.37
N LEU A 80 -17.83 10.40 -1.19
CA LEU A 80 -18.22 9.11 -1.77
C LEU A 80 -18.15 9.13 -3.31
N THR A 81 -18.58 10.23 -3.94
CA THR A 81 -18.52 10.38 -5.39
C THR A 81 -17.07 10.46 -5.86
N PHE A 82 -16.23 11.24 -5.17
CA PHE A 82 -14.80 11.30 -5.45
C PHE A 82 -14.12 9.92 -5.36
N GLN A 83 -14.46 9.14 -4.34
CA GLN A 83 -13.97 7.77 -4.19
C GLN A 83 -14.28 6.91 -5.43
N ARG A 84 -15.47 7.03 -6.02
CA ARG A 84 -15.83 6.27 -7.24
C ARG A 84 -14.97 6.60 -8.45
N PHE A 85 -14.37 7.78 -8.50
CA PHE A 85 -13.39 8.14 -9.55
C PHE A 85 -11.98 7.59 -9.25
N VAL A 86 -11.65 7.40 -7.97
CA VAL A 86 -10.36 6.82 -7.55
C VAL A 86 -10.36 5.31 -7.70
N ASP A 87 -11.49 4.64 -7.48
CA ASP A 87 -11.60 3.17 -7.51
C ASP A 87 -11.07 2.54 -8.82
N PRO A 88 -11.43 3.03 -10.04
CA PRO A 88 -10.89 2.49 -11.29
C PRO A 88 -9.37 2.66 -11.41
N ILE A 89 -8.83 3.79 -10.95
CA ILE A 89 -7.39 4.07 -10.98
C ILE A 89 -6.67 3.09 -10.06
N ALA A 90 -7.18 2.90 -8.84
CA ALA A 90 -6.65 1.94 -7.90
C ALA A 90 -6.69 0.51 -8.45
N MET A 91 -7.78 0.15 -9.14
CA MET A 91 -7.94 -1.14 -9.82
C MET A 91 -6.92 -1.32 -10.94
N CYS A 92 -6.64 -0.29 -11.76
CA CYS A 92 -5.59 -0.33 -12.77
C CYS A 92 -4.22 -0.63 -12.15
N PHE A 93 -3.87 -0.04 -11.01
CA PHE A 93 -2.64 -0.36 -10.30
C PHE A 93 -2.60 -1.83 -9.83
N GLY A 94 -3.69 -2.32 -9.23
CA GLY A 94 -3.79 -3.73 -8.81
C GLY A 94 -3.64 -4.71 -9.97
N LEU A 95 -4.34 -4.45 -11.08
CA LEU A 95 -4.27 -5.28 -12.30
C LEU A 95 -2.88 -5.22 -12.95
N THR A 96 -2.26 -4.04 -12.98
CA THR A 96 -0.89 -3.89 -13.53
C THR A 96 0.12 -4.65 -12.68
N GLY A 97 0.00 -4.60 -11.34
CA GLY A 97 0.82 -5.39 -10.43
C GLY A 97 0.70 -6.90 -10.68
N LEU A 98 -0.54 -7.39 -10.84
CA LEU A 98 -0.81 -8.80 -11.19
C LEU A 98 -0.27 -9.18 -12.56
N ALA A 99 -0.44 -8.32 -13.57
CA ALA A 99 0.07 -8.56 -14.92
C ALA A 99 1.60 -8.66 -14.92
N LEU A 100 2.29 -7.74 -14.24
CA LEU A 100 3.74 -7.79 -14.08
C LEU A 100 4.19 -9.06 -13.38
N LEU A 101 3.51 -9.47 -12.30
CA LEU A 101 3.82 -10.70 -11.59
C LEU A 101 3.67 -11.94 -12.49
N TYR A 102 2.58 -12.02 -13.24
CA TYR A 102 2.31 -13.14 -14.15
C TYR A 102 3.32 -13.21 -15.30
N LEU A 103 3.60 -12.07 -15.95
CA LEU A 103 4.55 -11.99 -17.07
C LEU A 103 5.99 -12.30 -16.63
N SER A 104 6.38 -11.88 -15.43
CA SER A 104 7.73 -12.08 -14.89
C SER A 104 7.97 -13.48 -14.31
N ALA A 105 6.91 -14.17 -13.87
CA ALA A 105 7.00 -15.47 -13.21
C ALA A 105 7.81 -16.49 -14.02
N ARG A 106 7.58 -16.58 -15.34
CA ARG A 106 8.27 -17.57 -16.19
C ARG A 106 9.78 -17.36 -16.21
N GLY A 107 10.23 -16.11 -16.28
CA GLY A 107 11.66 -15.76 -16.27
C GLY A 107 12.29 -15.90 -14.88
N MET A 108 11.60 -15.38 -13.85
CA MET A 108 12.10 -15.40 -12.47
C MET A 108 12.21 -16.82 -11.90
N VAL A 109 11.20 -17.68 -12.11
CA VAL A 109 11.19 -19.05 -11.57
C VAL A 109 12.35 -19.87 -12.11
N VAL A 110 12.66 -19.72 -13.41
CA VAL A 110 13.79 -20.42 -14.04
C VAL A 110 15.13 -19.95 -13.45
N GLN A 111 15.28 -18.65 -13.18
CA GLN A 111 16.50 -18.10 -12.56
C GLN A 111 16.65 -18.53 -11.10
N LEU A 112 15.57 -18.46 -10.31
CA LEU A 112 15.56 -18.83 -8.89
C LEU A 112 15.84 -20.33 -8.68
N ARG A 113 15.40 -21.20 -9.60
CA ARG A 113 15.73 -22.63 -9.55
C ARG A 113 17.19 -22.94 -9.87
N ARG A 114 17.86 -22.12 -10.69
CA ARG A 114 19.27 -22.33 -11.07
C ARG A 114 20.26 -21.96 -9.96
N ARG A 115 19.92 -20.96 -9.15
CA ARG A 115 20.68 -20.57 -7.96
C ARG A 115 19.69 -20.29 -6.83
N PRO A 116 19.35 -21.31 -6.03
CA PRO A 116 18.51 -21.10 -4.86
C PRO A 116 19.27 -20.21 -3.89
N PHE A 117 18.90 -18.94 -3.84
CA PHE A 117 19.34 -18.06 -2.77
C PHE A 117 18.54 -18.43 -1.51
N PRO A 118 19.19 -18.69 -0.37
CA PRO A 118 18.49 -18.85 0.89
C PRO A 118 17.82 -17.52 1.22
N ILE A 119 16.51 -17.43 1.03
CA ILE A 119 15.72 -16.26 1.42
C ILE A 119 15.38 -16.43 2.89
N ASP A 120 16.15 -15.77 3.75
CA ASP A 120 15.79 -15.66 5.16
C ASP A 120 14.78 -14.54 5.36
N MET A 121 13.49 -14.87 5.21
CA MET A 121 12.39 -13.92 5.43
C MET A 121 12.35 -13.40 6.88
N TRP A 122 12.82 -14.18 7.84
CA TRP A 122 12.80 -13.84 9.26
C TRP A 122 13.84 -12.77 9.60
N SER A 123 14.97 -12.75 8.89
CA SER A 123 15.97 -11.68 9.01
C SER A 123 15.44 -10.30 8.62
N SER A 124 14.44 -10.23 7.72
CA SER A 124 13.86 -8.98 7.21
C SER A 124 12.62 -8.52 8.01
N LEU A 125 12.15 -9.33 8.95
CA LEU A 125 11.00 -9.05 9.83
C LEU A 125 11.15 -7.73 10.64
N PRO A 126 12.36 -7.31 11.10
CA PRO A 126 12.55 -6.00 11.72
C PRO A 126 12.22 -4.82 10.80
N MET A 127 12.37 -4.97 9.48
CA MET A 127 12.01 -3.93 8.51
C MET A 127 10.50 -3.71 8.47
N LEU A 128 9.71 -4.73 8.79
CA LEU A 128 8.25 -4.64 8.91
C LEU A 128 7.81 -4.20 10.32
N LYS A 129 8.53 -4.62 11.38
CA LYS A 129 8.16 -4.29 12.77
C LYS A 129 8.09 -2.79 13.05
N ARG A 130 9.06 -2.01 12.57
CA ARG A 130 9.10 -0.55 12.79
C ARG A 130 7.87 0.16 12.19
N PRO A 131 7.56 0.03 10.89
CA PRO A 131 6.40 0.66 10.30
C PRO A 131 5.08 0.13 10.89
N ALA A 132 4.99 -1.18 11.16
CA ALA A 132 3.80 -1.76 11.80
C ALA A 132 3.57 -1.20 13.21
N CYS A 133 4.62 -1.04 14.01
CA CYS A 133 4.53 -0.48 15.35
C CYS A 133 4.15 1.01 15.33
N ILE A 134 4.76 1.81 14.46
CA ILE A 134 4.39 3.23 14.29
C ILE A 134 2.92 3.35 13.87
N ALA A 135 2.48 2.55 12.90
CA ALA A 135 1.10 2.55 12.44
C ALA A 135 0.13 2.10 13.54
N MET A 136 0.50 1.10 14.35
CA MET A 136 -0.32 0.63 15.47
C MET A 136 -0.41 1.66 16.61
N LEU A 137 0.69 2.31 16.98
CA LEU A 137 0.70 3.38 17.99
C LEU A 137 -0.11 4.59 17.52
N SER A 138 0.03 4.96 16.24
CA SER A 138 -0.76 6.05 15.65
C SER A 138 -2.26 5.73 15.64
N LEU A 139 -2.62 4.47 15.43
CA LEU A 139 -4.00 3.99 15.46
C LEU A 139 -4.58 4.02 16.88
N ILE A 140 -3.83 3.59 17.89
CA ILE A 140 -4.23 3.68 19.30
C ILE A 140 -4.43 5.14 19.71
N ALA A 141 -3.50 6.03 19.32
CA ALA A 141 -3.60 7.46 19.58
C ALA A 141 -4.85 8.07 18.91
N ALA A 142 -5.11 7.73 17.65
CA ALA A 142 -6.28 8.22 16.92
C ALA A 142 -7.61 7.75 17.55
N ILE A 143 -7.70 6.48 17.96
CA ILE A 143 -8.87 5.96 18.68
C ILE A 143 -9.03 6.69 20.02
N GLY A 144 -7.95 6.91 20.75
CA GLY A 144 -7.96 7.65 22.02
C GLY A 144 -8.53 9.06 21.85
N VAL A 145 -8.07 9.81 20.85
CA VAL A 145 -8.55 11.17 20.57
C VAL A 145 -10.02 11.20 20.15
N VAL A 146 -10.46 10.24 19.32
CA VAL A 146 -11.87 10.19 18.86
C VAL A 146 -12.82 9.73 19.95
N SER A 147 -12.38 8.84 20.86
CA SER A 147 -13.21 8.32 21.94
C SER A 147 -13.32 9.27 23.14
N THR A 148 -12.42 10.25 23.24
CA THR A 148 -12.42 11.26 24.32
C THR A 148 -13.06 12.59 23.91
N ARG A 149 -13.52 12.71 22.65
CA ARG A 149 -14.43 13.78 22.19
C ARG A 149 -15.88 13.35 22.37
#